data_AF-A0A958I8E6-F1
#
_entry.id   AF-A0A958I8E6-F1
#
_cell.length_a   1.000
_cell.length_b   1.000
_cell.length_c   1.000
_cell.angle_alpha   90.00
_cell.angle_beta   90.00
_cell.angle_gamma   90.00
#
_symmetry.space_group_name_H-M   'P 1'
#
loop_
_entity.id
_entity.type
_entity.pdbx_description
1 polymer ?
#
loop_
_entity_poly.entity_id
_entity_poly.type
_entity_poly.pdbx_seq_one_letter_code
_entity_poly.pdbx_strand_id
1 'polypeptide(L)'
;MMMQLLIAFVSGTYTSLWGAFKDSPYETFKPKTFPRSILFSLIIYVLLMEVLGQSLRVQLLSYVQLFFLVMGIERFISEIYKGFFRIEDQSKYFIPSRITFFGKHVRSNFLRYVVGVLIVAGIFALTFVSYPMQKFWEFCLVAYVTGLSVAFGGAYKDAPFEGFQALKFQRSGFVLLVLSPLFYYLGPVSLGYLIFMNIGLERFVVEYYKTYIKRNMSGKFKSDTQRIQKYLDERERYHYAAWLIILLVMGLYIYEITNV
;
A
#
# COMPACT_ATOMS: atom_id res chain seq x y z
N MET A 1 1.18 -7.65 22.09
CA MET A 1 0.82 -6.23 21.84
C MET A 1 2.03 -5.37 21.44
N MET A 2 3.07 -5.22 22.27
CA MET A 2 4.24 -4.38 21.95
C MET A 2 4.92 -4.75 20.62
N MET A 3 5.16 -6.05 20.38
CA MET A 3 5.76 -6.52 19.12
C MET A 3 4.89 -6.21 17.90
N GLN A 4 3.58 -6.44 17.98
CA GLN A 4 2.65 -6.15 16.89
C GLN A 4 2.58 -4.64 16.55
N LEU A 5 2.66 -3.78 17.56
CA LEU A 5 2.78 -2.33 17.37
C LEU A 5 4.08 -1.96 16.63
N LEU A 6 5.19 -2.60 16.99
CA LEU A 6 6.47 -2.44 16.28
C LEU A 6 6.36 -2.90 14.81
N ILE A 7 5.67 -4.01 14.54
CA ILE A 7 5.43 -4.47 13.17
C ILE A 7 4.62 -3.44 12.36
N ALA A 8 3.57 -2.85 12.94
CA ALA A 8 2.81 -1.79 12.30
C ALA A 8 3.70 -0.54 12.04
N PHE A 9 4.56 -0.17 12.99
CA PHE A 9 5.54 0.91 12.83
C PHE A 9 6.51 0.63 11.67
N VAL A 10 7.08 -0.58 11.61
CA VAL A 10 8.03 -0.98 10.55
C VAL A 10 7.35 -1.01 9.18
N SER A 11 6.11 -1.48 9.10
CA SER A 11 5.28 -1.46 7.88
C SER A 11 5.08 -0.04 7.33
N GLY A 12 4.70 0.89 8.20
CA GLY A 12 4.58 2.30 7.83
C GLY A 12 5.94 2.95 7.49
N THR A 13 7.02 2.53 8.15
CA THR A 13 8.38 3.03 7.89
C THR A 13 8.85 2.64 6.49
N TYR A 14 8.67 1.37 6.10
CA TYR A 14 9.00 0.91 4.74
C TYR A 14 8.33 1.77 3.66
N THR A 15 7.04 2.02 3.88
CA THR A 15 6.21 2.87 3.03
C THR A 15 6.70 4.32 2.96
N SER A 16 7.19 4.88 4.06
CA SER A 16 7.79 6.22 4.07
C SER A 16 9.13 6.26 3.34
N LEU A 17 9.95 5.20 3.46
CA LEU A 17 11.27 5.11 2.84
C LEU A 17 11.20 5.13 1.31
N TRP A 18 10.30 4.36 0.69
CA TRP A 18 10.17 4.43 -0.78
C TRP A 18 9.72 5.82 -1.24
N GLY A 19 9.03 6.56 -0.37
CA GLY A 19 8.40 7.83 -0.72
C GLY A 19 9.47 8.88 -0.75
N ALA A 20 10.28 8.89 0.30
CA ALA A 20 11.50 9.69 0.37
C ALA A 20 12.45 9.37 -0.79
N PHE A 21 12.69 8.09 -1.12
CA PHE A 21 13.58 7.72 -2.21
C PHE A 21 13.11 8.25 -3.56
N LYS A 22 11.82 8.06 -3.88
CA LYS A 22 11.30 8.37 -5.22
C LYS A 22 10.97 9.84 -5.43
N ASP A 23 10.50 10.52 -4.39
CA ASP A 23 9.95 11.88 -4.52
C ASP A 23 10.95 12.98 -4.16
N SER A 24 11.87 12.76 -3.21
CA SER A 24 12.82 13.80 -2.77
C SER A 24 13.68 14.40 -3.89
N PRO A 25 14.11 13.63 -4.93
CA PRO A 25 14.80 14.20 -6.08
C PRO A 25 14.03 15.25 -6.87
N TYR A 26 12.71 15.38 -6.69
CA TYR A 26 11.86 16.26 -7.48
C TYR A 26 11.15 17.33 -6.66
N GLU A 27 10.92 17.10 -5.36
CA GLU A 27 10.18 18.03 -4.51
C GLU A 27 10.80 18.31 -3.15
N THR A 28 12.10 18.02 -2.99
CA THR A 28 12.87 18.04 -1.72
C THR A 28 12.36 17.06 -0.67
N PHE A 29 13.19 16.70 0.30
CA PHE A 29 12.75 15.90 1.45
C PHE A 29 11.82 16.73 2.34
N LYS A 30 10.68 16.14 2.72
CA LYS A 30 9.65 16.78 3.55
C LYS A 30 9.51 16.07 4.90
N PRO A 31 10.24 16.50 5.96
CA PRO A 31 10.25 15.85 7.27
C PRO A 31 8.86 15.74 7.89
N LYS A 32 8.00 16.77 7.69
CA LYS A 32 6.65 16.81 8.25
C LYS A 32 5.71 15.76 7.65
N THR A 33 5.92 15.37 6.40
CA THR A 33 5.06 14.37 5.72
C THR A 33 5.66 12.98 5.70
N PHE A 34 6.96 12.86 5.97
CA PHE A 34 7.66 11.58 6.09
C PHE A 34 6.98 10.60 7.07
N PRO A 35 6.60 10.98 8.31
CA PRO A 35 6.02 10.02 9.25
C PRO A 35 4.55 9.68 8.96
N ARG A 36 3.91 10.25 7.91
CA ARG A 36 2.48 10.07 7.68
C ARG A 36 2.08 8.60 7.54
N SER A 37 2.84 7.81 6.78
CA SER A 37 2.54 6.38 6.62
C SER A 37 2.78 5.58 7.91
N ILE A 38 3.78 5.96 8.71
CA ILE A 38 3.99 5.41 10.06
C ILE A 38 2.76 5.67 10.94
N LEU A 39 2.31 6.92 10.99
CA LEU A 39 1.13 7.31 11.79
C LEU A 39 -0.13 6.59 11.30
N PHE A 40 -0.36 6.51 9.99
CA PHE A 40 -1.51 5.79 9.46
C PHE A 40 -1.46 4.30 9.82
N SER A 41 -0.32 3.63 9.67
CA SER A 41 -0.17 2.23 10.05
C SER A 41 -0.44 1.99 11.55
N LEU A 42 0.06 2.87 12.42
CA LEU A 42 -0.21 2.78 13.87
C LEU A 42 -1.68 3.01 14.19
N ILE A 43 -2.31 4.03 13.59
CA ILE A 43 -3.74 4.30 13.77
C ILE A 43 -4.58 3.13 13.29
N ILE A 44 -4.25 2.54 12.12
CA ILE A 44 -4.96 1.37 11.60
C ILE A 44 -4.85 0.19 12.57
N TYR A 45 -3.66 -0.08 13.10
CA TYR A 45 -3.47 -1.14 14.09
C TYR A 45 -4.34 -0.90 15.34
N VAL A 46 -4.31 0.31 15.91
CA VAL A 46 -5.13 0.69 17.08
C VAL A 46 -6.63 0.58 16.76
N LEU A 47 -7.07 1.03 15.58
CA LEU A 47 -8.48 0.91 15.18
C LEU A 47 -8.93 -0.55 15.10
N LEU A 48 -8.12 -1.44 14.52
CA LEU A 48 -8.45 -2.86 14.43
C LEU A 48 -8.50 -3.52 15.82
N MET A 49 -7.57 -3.16 16.71
CA MET A 49 -7.46 -3.73 18.06
C MET A 49 -8.55 -3.21 19.01
N GLU A 50 -8.73 -1.89 19.09
CA GLU A 50 -9.46 -1.24 20.18
C GLU A 50 -10.85 -0.72 19.77
N VAL A 51 -11.03 -0.35 18.50
CA VAL A 51 -12.26 0.35 18.07
C VAL A 51 -13.20 -0.60 17.32
N LEU A 52 -12.67 -1.45 16.46
CA LEU A 52 -13.45 -2.32 15.59
C LEU A 52 -13.74 -3.69 16.23
N GLY A 53 -13.29 -3.93 17.47
CA GLY A 53 -13.53 -5.18 18.20
C GLY A 53 -12.89 -6.41 17.55
N GLN A 54 -11.81 -6.24 16.78
CA GLN A 54 -11.14 -7.35 16.07
C GLN A 54 -9.87 -7.84 16.79
N SER A 55 -9.66 -7.44 18.04
CA SER A 55 -8.47 -7.74 18.84
C SER A 55 -8.04 -9.20 18.79
N LEU A 56 -8.95 -10.14 19.05
CA LEU A 56 -8.65 -11.58 19.02
C LEU A 56 -8.16 -12.03 17.63
N ARG A 57 -8.84 -11.61 16.56
CA ARG A 57 -8.47 -11.98 15.18
C ARG A 57 -7.11 -11.42 14.79
N VAL A 58 -6.80 -10.20 15.21
CA VAL A 58 -5.51 -9.54 14.94
C VAL A 58 -4.38 -10.16 15.78
N GLN A 59 -4.66 -10.55 17.02
CA GLN A 59 -3.69 -11.22 17.90
C GLN A 59 -3.25 -12.59 17.38
N LEU A 60 -4.14 -13.28 16.65
CA LEU A 60 -3.86 -14.57 16.03
C LEU A 60 -3.05 -14.47 14.74
N LEU A 61 -2.88 -13.27 14.16
CA LEU A 61 -2.08 -13.11 12.96
C LEU A 61 -0.59 -13.25 13.26
N SER A 62 0.11 -13.91 12.35
CA SER A 62 1.57 -13.85 12.30
C SER A 62 2.04 -12.39 12.12
N TYR A 63 3.25 -12.08 12.55
CA TYR A 63 3.86 -10.77 12.34
C TYR A 63 3.99 -10.43 10.86
N VAL A 64 4.29 -11.40 9.99
CA VAL A 64 4.32 -11.17 8.54
C VAL A 64 2.91 -10.87 8.01
N GLN A 65 1.90 -11.61 8.42
CA GLN A 65 0.51 -11.34 8.03
C GLN A 65 0.07 -9.95 8.48
N LEU A 66 0.38 -9.56 9.72
CA LEU A 66 0.08 -8.24 10.27
C LEU A 66 0.79 -7.12 9.51
N PHE A 67 2.08 -7.30 9.19
CA PHE A 67 2.88 -6.34 8.43
C PHE A 67 2.18 -5.97 7.11
N PHE A 68 1.75 -6.98 6.35
CA PHE A 68 1.11 -6.81 5.06
C PHE A 68 -0.35 -6.35 5.18
N LEU A 69 -1.09 -6.80 6.19
CA LEU A 69 -2.46 -6.32 6.46
C LEU A 69 -2.47 -4.80 6.67
N VAL A 70 -1.63 -4.32 7.59
CA VAL A 70 -1.55 -2.90 7.92
C VAL A 70 -1.03 -2.10 6.73
N MET A 71 -0.03 -2.61 5.99
CA MET A 71 0.45 -1.98 4.76
C MET A 71 -0.67 -1.83 3.72
N GLY A 72 -1.44 -2.88 3.49
CA GLY A 72 -2.51 -2.87 2.50
C GLY A 72 -3.60 -1.85 2.80
N ILE A 73 -4.08 -1.83 4.05
CA ILE A 73 -5.08 -0.85 4.50
C ILE A 73 -4.51 0.57 4.43
N GLU A 74 -3.28 0.79 4.90
CA GLU A 74 -2.61 2.10 4.84
C GLU A 74 -2.50 2.58 3.40
N ARG A 75 -2.23 1.65 2.46
CA ARG A 75 -2.08 2.00 1.06
C ARG A 75 -3.37 2.41 0.42
N PHE A 76 -4.45 1.71 0.72
CA PHE A 76 -5.77 2.08 0.27
C PHE A 76 -6.20 3.43 0.85
N ILE A 77 -6.13 3.59 2.18
CA ILE A 77 -6.55 4.81 2.88
C ILE A 77 -5.78 6.02 2.39
N SER A 78 -4.49 5.90 2.11
CA SER A 78 -3.72 7.04 1.64
C SER A 78 -4.03 7.47 0.20
N GLU A 79 -4.43 6.54 -0.68
CA GLU A 79 -4.93 6.93 -1.99
C GLU A 79 -6.28 7.66 -1.86
N ILE A 80 -7.16 7.21 -0.95
CA ILE A 80 -8.40 7.92 -0.62
C ILE A 80 -8.09 9.30 0.00
N TYR A 81 -7.12 9.38 0.91
CA TYR A 81 -6.64 10.64 1.47
C TYR A 81 -6.22 11.63 0.38
N LYS A 82 -5.42 11.18 -0.60
CA LYS A 82 -4.98 12.02 -1.72
C LYS A 82 -6.15 12.47 -2.59
N GLY A 83 -7.07 11.57 -2.91
CA GLY A 83 -8.22 11.84 -3.80
C GLY A 83 -9.27 12.76 -3.21
N PHE A 84 -9.64 12.51 -1.95
CA PHE A 84 -10.83 13.09 -1.33
C PHE A 84 -10.50 14.18 -0.32
N PHE A 85 -9.45 14.03 0.47
CA PHE A 85 -9.19 14.89 1.63
C PHE A 85 -8.10 15.93 1.39
N ARG A 86 -7.04 15.57 0.67
CA ARG A 86 -5.91 16.46 0.41
C ARG A 86 -6.32 17.65 -0.46
N ILE A 87 -5.88 18.83 -0.02
CA ILE A 87 -5.92 20.09 -0.78
C ILE A 87 -4.47 20.44 -1.13
N GLU A 88 -4.16 20.46 -2.42
CA GLU A 88 -2.84 20.80 -2.93
C GLU A 88 -2.99 21.29 -4.36
N ASP A 89 -2.09 22.17 -4.81
CA ASP A 89 -2.04 22.57 -6.21
C ASP A 89 -1.75 21.35 -7.10
N GLN A 90 -2.66 21.07 -8.04
CA GLN A 90 -2.58 19.94 -8.96
C GLN A 90 -1.82 20.29 -10.25
N SER A 91 -1.56 21.58 -10.53
CA SER A 91 -0.93 22.05 -11.77
C SER A 91 0.48 21.46 -12.00
N LYS A 92 1.13 21.07 -10.91
CA LYS A 92 2.45 20.44 -10.90
C LYS A 92 2.45 18.94 -11.28
N TYR A 93 1.29 18.29 -11.27
CA TYR A 93 1.19 16.86 -11.56
C TYR A 93 0.71 16.62 -12.99
N PHE A 94 1.35 15.67 -13.68
CA PHE A 94 0.84 15.18 -14.96
C PHE A 94 -0.46 14.38 -14.76
N ILE A 95 -0.48 13.53 -13.72
CA ILE A 95 -1.65 12.76 -13.31
C ILE A 95 -2.25 13.43 -12.06
N PRO A 96 -3.45 14.04 -12.16
CA PRO A 96 -4.10 14.64 -11.01
C PRO A 96 -4.32 13.62 -9.91
N SER A 97 -3.99 14.01 -8.68
CA SER A 97 -4.24 13.17 -7.50
C SER A 97 -5.65 13.35 -6.94
N ARG A 98 -6.31 14.45 -7.27
CA ARG A 98 -7.68 14.77 -6.89
C ARG A 98 -8.66 13.94 -7.71
N ILE A 99 -9.72 13.45 -7.07
CA ILE A 99 -10.71 12.64 -7.78
C ILE A 99 -11.35 13.39 -8.96
N THR A 100 -11.38 12.71 -10.10
CA THR A 100 -12.02 13.14 -11.34
C THR A 100 -13.11 12.15 -11.69
N PHE A 101 -14.29 12.64 -12.07
CA PHE A 101 -15.37 11.83 -12.60
C PHE A 101 -15.51 12.15 -14.09
N PHE A 102 -15.30 11.16 -14.96
CA PHE A 102 -15.22 11.35 -16.41
C PHE A 102 -14.29 12.52 -16.81
N GLY A 103 -13.09 12.58 -16.23
CA GLY A 103 -12.09 13.61 -16.51
C GLY A 103 -12.39 14.99 -15.90
N LYS A 104 -13.51 15.21 -15.22
CA LYS A 104 -13.85 16.48 -14.57
C LYS A 104 -13.61 16.43 -13.06
N HIS A 105 -13.00 17.47 -12.49
CA HIS A 105 -12.79 17.58 -11.05
C HIS A 105 -14.09 17.77 -10.28
N VAL A 106 -14.23 17.05 -9.16
CA VAL A 106 -15.30 17.29 -8.20
C VAL A 106 -15.03 18.60 -7.46
N ARG A 107 -15.83 19.64 -7.76
CA ARG A 107 -15.68 21.00 -7.20
C ARG A 107 -16.02 21.06 -5.71
N SER A 108 -17.09 20.40 -5.29
CA SER A 108 -17.56 20.41 -3.90
C SER A 108 -16.60 19.65 -2.98
N ASN A 109 -16.01 20.36 -2.02
CA ASN A 109 -15.19 19.74 -0.97
C ASN A 109 -16.04 18.89 -0.02
N PHE A 110 -17.26 19.34 0.31
CA PHE A 110 -18.18 18.59 1.16
C PHE A 110 -18.48 17.20 0.57
N LEU A 111 -18.87 17.15 -0.71
CA LEU A 111 -19.16 15.87 -1.37
C LEU A 111 -17.94 14.95 -1.39
N ARG A 112 -16.75 15.50 -1.65
CA ARG A 112 -15.50 14.72 -1.59
C ARG A 112 -15.27 14.13 -0.20
N TYR A 113 -15.43 14.91 0.85
CA TYR A 113 -15.19 14.43 2.21
C TYR A 113 -16.21 13.36 2.61
N VAL A 114 -17.49 13.57 2.33
CA VAL A 114 -18.54 12.58 2.63
C VAL A 114 -18.26 11.26 1.90
N VAL A 115 -18.03 11.31 0.59
CA VAL A 115 -17.73 10.10 -0.19
C VAL A 115 -16.43 9.44 0.28
N GLY A 116 -15.40 10.22 0.58
CA GLY A 116 -14.15 9.72 1.14
C GLY A 116 -14.35 8.98 2.47
N VAL A 117 -15.16 9.52 3.38
CA VAL A 117 -15.49 8.87 4.67
C VAL A 117 -16.25 7.57 4.43
N LEU A 118 -17.25 7.57 3.54
CA LEU A 118 -18.01 6.37 3.20
C LEU A 118 -17.12 5.26 2.62
N ILE A 119 -16.16 5.62 1.77
CA ILE A 119 -15.20 4.64 1.22
C ILE A 119 -14.27 4.11 2.31
N VAL A 120 -13.76 4.97 3.21
CA VAL A 120 -12.94 4.53 4.36
C VAL A 120 -13.73 3.58 5.26
N ALA A 121 -14.99 3.89 5.55
CA ALA A 121 -15.87 3.00 6.30
C ALA A 121 -16.07 1.66 5.57
N GLY A 122 -16.28 1.68 4.26
CA GLY A 122 -16.37 0.46 3.43
C GLY A 122 -15.10 -0.40 3.47
N ILE A 123 -13.91 0.21 3.46
CA ILE A 123 -12.62 -0.49 3.60
C ILE A 123 -12.58 -1.23 4.94
N PHE A 124 -12.90 -0.56 6.05
CA PHE A 124 -12.94 -1.21 7.36
C PHE A 124 -14.07 -2.24 7.44
N ALA A 125 -15.22 -2.01 6.82
CA ALA A 125 -16.30 -3.01 6.75
C ALA A 125 -15.83 -4.32 6.08
N LEU A 126 -15.03 -4.24 5.01
CA LEU A 126 -14.48 -5.43 4.34
C LEU A 126 -13.58 -6.28 5.26
N THR A 127 -12.95 -5.68 6.28
CA THR A 127 -12.15 -6.44 7.25
C THR A 127 -12.99 -7.39 8.11
N PHE A 128 -14.29 -7.12 8.25
CA PHE A 128 -15.22 -7.98 8.99
C PHE A 128 -15.63 -9.25 8.23
N VAL A 129 -15.34 -9.36 6.93
CA VAL A 129 -15.59 -10.58 6.14
C VAL A 129 -14.76 -11.73 6.71
N SER A 130 -15.40 -12.59 7.50
CA SER A 130 -14.77 -13.60 8.36
C SER A 130 -14.63 -14.98 7.71
N TYR A 131 -15.01 -15.13 6.43
CA TYR A 131 -14.89 -16.40 5.73
C TYR A 131 -13.43 -16.90 5.79
N PRO A 132 -13.16 -18.10 6.36
CA PRO A 132 -11.80 -18.58 6.56
C PRO A 132 -11.22 -19.12 5.25
N MET A 133 -10.06 -18.59 4.85
CA MET A 133 -9.27 -19.10 3.74
C MET A 133 -8.37 -20.21 4.26
N GLN A 134 -8.51 -21.42 3.73
CA GLN A 134 -7.81 -22.60 4.21
C GLN A 134 -7.16 -23.40 3.09
N LYS A 135 -7.65 -23.29 1.85
CA LYS A 135 -7.14 -24.09 0.73
C LYS A 135 -6.18 -23.24 -0.10
N PHE A 136 -5.10 -23.87 -0.58
CA PHE A 136 -4.11 -23.23 -1.44
C PHE A 136 -4.74 -22.46 -2.62
N TRP A 137 -5.71 -23.08 -3.30
CA TRP A 137 -6.39 -22.46 -4.46
C TRP A 137 -7.23 -21.23 -4.10
N GLU A 138 -7.76 -21.15 -2.88
CA GLU A 138 -8.48 -19.97 -2.40
C GLU A 138 -7.52 -18.77 -2.29
N PHE A 139 -6.32 -18.99 -1.76
CA PHE A 139 -5.28 -17.97 -1.71
C PHE A 139 -4.90 -17.51 -3.11
N CYS A 140 -4.65 -18.44 -4.05
CA CYS A 140 -4.33 -18.12 -5.44
C CYS A 140 -5.43 -17.29 -6.13
N LEU A 141 -6.70 -17.70 -5.98
CA LEU A 141 -7.83 -17.02 -6.60
C LEU A 141 -8.02 -15.61 -6.04
N VAL A 142 -8.04 -15.47 -4.71
CA VAL A 142 -8.18 -14.17 -4.04
C VAL A 142 -7.02 -13.25 -4.39
N ALA A 143 -5.79 -13.78 -4.45
CA ALA A 143 -4.61 -13.03 -4.84
C ALA A 143 -4.72 -12.46 -6.25
N TYR A 144 -5.09 -13.30 -7.22
CA TYR A 144 -5.24 -12.88 -8.61
C TYR A 144 -6.34 -11.81 -8.76
N VAL A 145 -7.53 -12.05 -8.19
CA VAL A 145 -8.65 -11.10 -8.24
C VAL A 145 -8.31 -9.78 -7.53
N THR A 146 -7.62 -9.85 -6.39
CA THR A 146 -7.14 -8.64 -5.69
C THR A 146 -6.14 -7.88 -6.55
N GLY A 147 -5.20 -8.57 -7.21
CA GLY A 147 -4.23 -7.96 -8.11
C GLY A 147 -4.86 -7.27 -9.32
N LEU A 148 -5.89 -7.87 -9.91
CA LEU A 148 -6.69 -7.24 -10.97
C LEU A 148 -7.43 -6.00 -10.46
N SER A 149 -7.98 -6.05 -9.24
CA SER A 149 -8.65 -4.91 -8.61
C SER A 149 -7.69 -3.74 -8.37
N VAL A 150 -6.46 -4.04 -7.93
CA VAL A 150 -5.39 -3.05 -7.78
C VAL A 150 -4.99 -2.45 -9.12
N ALA A 151 -4.85 -3.28 -10.16
CA ALA A 151 -4.55 -2.83 -11.52
C ALA A 151 -5.68 -1.96 -12.09
N PHE A 152 -6.94 -2.28 -11.79
CA PHE A 152 -8.10 -1.49 -12.16
C PHE A 152 -8.08 -0.11 -11.52
N GLY A 153 -7.79 -0.01 -10.22
CA GLY A 153 -7.64 1.28 -9.55
C GLY A 153 -6.52 2.14 -10.17
N GLY A 154 -5.41 1.53 -10.55
CA GLY A 154 -4.33 2.20 -11.28
C GLY A 154 -4.76 2.66 -12.69
N ALA A 155 -5.36 1.77 -13.47
CA ALA A 155 -5.83 2.06 -14.82
C ALA A 155 -6.90 3.14 -14.85
N TYR A 156 -7.85 3.13 -13.91
CA TYR A 156 -8.88 4.17 -13.78
C TYR A 156 -8.27 5.58 -13.66
N LYS A 157 -7.15 5.67 -12.94
CA LYS A 157 -6.44 6.92 -12.70
C LYS A 157 -5.49 7.30 -13.83
N ASP A 158 -4.70 6.34 -14.31
CA ASP A 158 -3.56 6.60 -15.18
C ASP A 158 -3.95 6.52 -16.67
N ALA A 159 -4.87 5.62 -17.06
CA ALA A 159 -5.23 5.39 -18.47
C ALA A 159 -5.84 6.62 -19.19
N PRO A 160 -6.60 7.52 -18.54
CA PRO A 160 -7.05 8.76 -19.18
C PRO A 160 -5.91 9.67 -19.66
N PHE A 161 -4.70 9.52 -19.11
CA PHE A 161 -3.54 10.37 -19.41
C PHE A 161 -2.44 9.62 -20.17
N GLU A 162 -2.19 8.36 -19.83
CA GLU A 162 -1.11 7.53 -20.42
C GLU A 162 -1.60 6.53 -21.48
N GLY A 163 -2.93 6.38 -21.64
CA GLY A 163 -3.54 5.32 -22.43
C GLY A 163 -3.59 3.97 -21.70
N PHE A 164 -4.55 3.11 -22.08
CA PHE A 164 -4.68 1.78 -21.49
C PHE A 164 -3.64 0.81 -22.06
N GLN A 165 -2.96 0.07 -21.17
CA GLN A 165 -1.95 -0.92 -21.55
C GLN A 165 -2.29 -2.29 -20.95
N ALA A 166 -2.88 -3.18 -21.76
CA ALA A 166 -3.42 -4.47 -21.33
C ALA A 166 -2.37 -5.38 -20.64
N LEU A 167 -1.13 -5.38 -21.12
CA LEU A 167 -0.05 -6.17 -20.50
C LEU A 167 0.34 -5.65 -19.11
N LYS A 168 0.34 -4.32 -18.91
CA LYS A 168 0.61 -3.73 -17.59
C LYS A 168 -0.52 -4.02 -16.59
N PHE A 169 -1.75 -4.19 -17.08
CA PHE A 169 -2.93 -4.47 -16.28
C PHE A 169 -2.85 -5.84 -15.59
N GLN A 170 -2.43 -6.88 -16.34
CA GLN A 170 -2.37 -8.25 -15.80
C GLN A 170 -1.23 -8.47 -14.79
N ARG A 171 -0.21 -7.61 -14.80
CA ARG A 171 1.02 -7.79 -13.99
C ARG A 171 0.74 -7.99 -12.51
N SER A 172 -0.08 -7.13 -11.90
CA SER A 172 -0.34 -7.20 -10.45
C SER A 172 -1.09 -8.48 -10.07
N GLY A 173 -1.97 -8.98 -10.94
CA GLY A 173 -2.62 -10.29 -10.78
C GLY A 173 -1.61 -11.43 -10.75
N PHE A 174 -0.72 -11.51 -11.75
CA PHE A 174 0.30 -12.58 -11.81
C PHE A 174 1.33 -12.51 -10.69
N VAL A 175 1.80 -11.31 -10.33
CA VAL A 175 2.75 -11.15 -9.22
C VAL A 175 2.15 -11.69 -7.93
N LEU A 176 0.88 -11.36 -7.65
CA LEU A 176 0.20 -11.87 -6.46
C LEU A 176 -0.14 -13.35 -6.54
N LEU A 177 -0.50 -13.87 -7.71
CA LEU A 177 -0.74 -15.30 -7.90
C LEU A 177 0.50 -16.13 -7.52
N VAL A 178 1.70 -15.63 -7.82
CA VAL A 178 2.97 -16.30 -7.50
C VAL A 178 3.35 -16.13 -6.02
N LEU A 179 3.15 -14.94 -5.45
CA LEU A 179 3.70 -14.60 -4.13
C LEU A 179 2.71 -14.76 -2.97
N SER A 180 1.41 -14.57 -3.18
CA SER A 180 0.40 -14.73 -2.13
C SER A 180 0.34 -16.14 -1.52
N PRO A 181 0.67 -17.24 -2.25
CA PRO A 181 0.76 -18.55 -1.63
C PRO A 181 1.76 -18.64 -0.48
N LEU A 182 2.68 -17.69 -0.32
CA LEU A 182 3.50 -17.58 0.88
C LEU A 182 2.64 -17.41 2.15
N PHE A 183 1.50 -16.70 2.07
CA PHE A 183 0.58 -16.56 3.20
C PHE A 183 -0.14 -17.86 3.56
N TYR A 184 -0.34 -18.78 2.61
CA TYR A 184 -0.96 -20.07 2.88
C TYR A 184 -0.14 -20.89 3.88
N TYR A 185 1.20 -20.84 3.77
CA TYR A 185 2.11 -21.54 4.68
C TYR A 185 2.18 -20.93 6.09
N LEU A 186 1.65 -19.72 6.29
CA LEU A 186 1.53 -19.09 7.62
C LEU A 186 0.22 -19.43 8.32
N GLY A 187 -0.63 -20.26 7.71
CA GLY A 187 -1.89 -20.73 8.27
C GLY A 187 -3.12 -19.93 7.84
N PRO A 188 -4.31 -20.33 8.35
CA PRO A 188 -5.59 -19.78 7.92
C PRO A 188 -5.73 -18.28 8.22
N VAL A 189 -6.42 -17.58 7.33
CA VAL A 189 -6.73 -16.15 7.51
C VAL A 189 -8.12 -15.84 6.95
N SER A 190 -8.81 -14.85 7.51
CA SER A 190 -10.09 -14.41 6.97
C SER A 190 -9.93 -13.76 5.59
N LEU A 191 -10.91 -13.95 4.70
CA LEU A 191 -10.97 -13.35 3.36
C LEU A 191 -10.73 -11.83 3.40
N GLY A 192 -11.39 -11.12 4.32
CA GLY A 192 -11.23 -9.66 4.46
C GLY A 192 -9.78 -9.24 4.67
N TYR A 193 -9.06 -9.94 5.56
CA TYR A 193 -7.64 -9.68 5.80
C TYR A 193 -6.76 -10.09 4.63
N LEU A 194 -7.03 -11.24 4.00
CA LEU A 194 -6.25 -11.71 2.87
C LEU A 194 -6.27 -10.73 1.69
N ILE A 195 -7.42 -10.09 1.42
CA ILE A 195 -7.53 -9.03 0.41
C ILE A 195 -6.53 -7.91 0.71
N PHE A 196 -6.53 -7.38 1.93
CA PHE A 196 -5.62 -6.28 2.28
C PHE A 196 -4.16 -6.73 2.37
N MET A 197 -3.87 -7.92 2.89
CA MET A 197 -2.52 -8.48 2.88
C MET A 197 -1.97 -8.57 1.45
N ASN A 198 -2.80 -8.99 0.50
CA ASN A 198 -2.44 -9.02 -0.91
C ASN A 198 -2.18 -7.63 -1.50
N ILE A 199 -2.98 -6.62 -1.13
CA ILE A 199 -2.70 -5.24 -1.53
C ILE A 199 -1.36 -4.77 -0.94
N GLY A 200 -1.08 -5.12 0.32
CA GLY A 200 0.20 -4.84 0.97
C GLY A 200 1.36 -5.51 0.23
N LEU A 201 1.24 -6.79 -0.10
CA LEU A 201 2.25 -7.57 -0.81
C LEU A 201 2.52 -7.04 -2.22
N GLU A 202 1.47 -6.70 -2.97
CA GLU A 202 1.60 -6.09 -4.30
C GLU A 202 2.39 -4.80 -4.20
N ARG A 203 2.01 -3.94 -3.27
CA ARG A 203 2.65 -2.65 -3.07
C ARG A 203 4.10 -2.85 -2.64
N PHE A 204 4.37 -3.73 -1.69
CA PHE A 204 5.70 -4.05 -1.20
C PHE A 204 6.64 -4.46 -2.33
N VAL A 205 6.24 -5.40 -3.18
CA VAL A 205 7.10 -5.99 -4.22
C VAL A 205 7.16 -5.10 -5.47
N VAL A 206 6.02 -4.66 -5.97
CA VAL A 206 5.94 -3.91 -7.23
C VAL A 206 6.53 -2.52 -7.07
N GLU A 207 6.24 -1.81 -5.97
CA GLU A 207 6.87 -0.51 -5.75
C GLU A 207 8.34 -0.63 -5.41
N TYR A 208 8.78 -1.70 -4.74
CA TYR A 208 10.22 -1.96 -4.56
C TYR A 208 10.94 -2.06 -5.91
N TYR A 209 10.43 -2.93 -6.79
CA TYR A 209 11.02 -3.13 -8.11
C TYR A 209 11.02 -1.83 -8.93
N LYS A 210 9.90 -1.10 -8.98
CA LYS A 210 9.83 0.17 -9.72
C LYS A 210 10.75 1.25 -9.13
N THR A 211 10.80 1.35 -7.82
CA THR A 211 11.45 2.47 -7.11
C THR A 211 12.96 2.26 -7.02
N TYR A 212 13.39 1.10 -6.55
CA TYR A 212 14.80 0.88 -6.20
C TYR A 212 15.60 0.18 -7.29
N ILE A 213 14.96 -0.75 -8.04
CA ILE A 213 15.62 -1.51 -9.10
C ILE A 213 15.56 -0.76 -10.42
N LYS A 214 14.34 -0.51 -10.94
CA LYS A 214 14.17 0.19 -12.21
C LYS A 214 14.47 1.70 -12.10
N ARG A 215 14.35 2.26 -10.88
CA ARG A 215 14.61 3.69 -10.59
C ARG A 215 13.81 4.62 -11.51
N ASN A 216 12.58 4.22 -11.81
CA ASN A 216 11.69 5.00 -12.66
C ASN A 216 11.43 6.38 -12.03
N MET A 217 11.35 7.42 -12.87
CA MET A 217 10.73 8.67 -12.46
C MET A 217 9.30 8.39 -11.99
N SER A 218 8.87 9.04 -10.92
CA SER A 218 7.48 8.96 -10.49
C SER A 218 6.59 9.55 -11.59
N GLY A 219 5.64 8.77 -12.12
CA GLY A 219 4.73 9.20 -13.19
C GLY A 219 3.85 10.41 -12.82
N LYS A 220 3.88 10.84 -11.55
CA LYS A 220 3.22 12.08 -11.11
C LYS A 220 3.94 13.34 -11.63
N PHE A 221 5.26 13.30 -11.84
CA PHE A 221 6.04 14.45 -12.29
C PHE A 221 6.11 14.51 -13.81
N LYS A 222 6.19 15.72 -14.36
CA LYS A 222 6.40 15.93 -15.78
C LYS A 222 7.83 15.52 -16.16
N SER A 223 8.04 15.04 -17.39
CA SER A 223 9.33 14.53 -17.86
C SER A 223 10.45 15.59 -17.85
N ASP A 224 10.10 16.86 -17.94
CA ASP A 224 10.98 18.03 -17.91
C ASP A 224 11.27 18.53 -16.48
N THR A 225 10.70 17.90 -15.44
CA THR A 225 10.92 18.31 -14.05
C THR A 225 12.40 18.15 -13.68
N GLN A 226 13.05 19.28 -13.38
CA GLN A 226 14.45 19.28 -12.95
C GLN A 226 14.64 18.47 -11.67
N ARG A 227 15.71 17.69 -11.63
CA ARG A 227 16.08 16.90 -10.47
C ARG A 227 17.03 17.68 -9.57
N ILE A 228 16.84 17.53 -8.27
CA ILE A 228 17.67 18.15 -7.24
C ILE A 228 18.81 17.20 -6.90
N GLN A 229 20.02 17.52 -7.37
CA GLN A 229 21.19 16.62 -7.32
C GLN A 229 21.49 16.12 -5.89
N LYS A 230 21.48 17.00 -4.89
CA LYS A 230 21.68 16.62 -3.48
C LYS A 230 20.82 15.44 -3.04
N TYR A 231 19.53 15.43 -3.40
CA TYR A 231 18.62 14.36 -3.01
C TYR A 231 18.73 13.12 -3.90
N LEU A 232 19.31 13.23 -5.09
CA LEU A 232 19.69 12.07 -5.89
C LEU A 232 20.89 11.33 -5.29
N ASP A 233 21.86 12.08 -4.78
CA ASP A 233 23.10 11.50 -4.23
C ASP A 233 22.85 10.86 -2.86
N GLU A 234 21.98 11.48 -2.03
CA GLU A 234 21.71 11.00 -0.67
C GLU A 234 20.66 9.88 -0.58
N ARG A 235 19.88 9.59 -1.63
CA ARG A 235 18.69 8.72 -1.51
C ARG A 235 19.00 7.26 -1.22
N GLU A 236 20.20 6.76 -1.51
CA GLU A 236 20.56 5.35 -1.29
C GLU A 236 20.40 4.92 0.18
N ARG A 237 20.53 5.85 1.14
CA ARG A 237 20.25 5.56 2.55
C ARG A 237 18.84 5.01 2.79
N TYR A 238 17.86 5.48 2.02
CA TYR A 238 16.48 4.99 2.12
C TYR A 238 16.34 3.58 1.54
N HIS A 239 17.11 3.27 0.50
CA HIS A 239 17.16 1.94 -0.10
C HIS A 239 17.79 0.94 0.87
N TYR A 240 18.93 1.27 1.49
CA TYR A 240 19.55 0.42 2.51
C TYR A 240 18.63 0.18 3.72
N ALA A 241 17.94 1.23 4.20
CA ALA A 241 16.95 1.07 5.26
C ALA A 241 15.77 0.17 4.82
N ALA A 242 15.33 0.26 3.57
CA ALA A 242 14.29 -0.62 3.04
C ALA A 242 14.77 -2.08 2.96
N TRP A 243 16.03 -2.33 2.59
CA TRP A 243 16.64 -3.66 2.62
C TRP A 243 16.65 -4.29 4.01
N LEU A 244 17.00 -3.51 5.04
CA LEU A 244 16.95 -4.01 6.42
C LEU A 244 15.54 -4.48 6.79
N ILE A 245 14.51 -3.75 6.36
CA ILE A 245 13.12 -4.15 6.59
C ILE A 245 12.75 -5.40 5.77
N ILE A 246 13.20 -5.50 4.52
CA ILE A 246 12.97 -6.69 3.69
C ILE A 246 13.62 -7.93 4.34
N LEU A 247 14.88 -7.82 4.78
CA LEU A 247 15.59 -8.88 5.48
C LEU A 247 14.88 -9.26 6.78
N LEU A 248 14.38 -8.29 7.55
CA LEU A 248 13.58 -8.52 8.74
C LEU A 248 12.30 -9.31 8.41
N VAL A 249 11.53 -8.89 7.40
CA VAL A 249 10.29 -9.58 7.00
C VAL A 249 10.59 -11.00 6.52
N MET A 250 11.66 -11.22 5.76
CA MET A 250 12.08 -12.56 5.34
C MET A 250 12.52 -13.42 6.53
N GLY A 251 13.27 -12.86 7.48
CA GLY A 251 13.67 -13.55 8.71
C GLY A 251 12.46 -13.94 9.56
N LEU A 252 11.51 -13.02 9.74
CA LEU A 252 10.24 -13.30 10.43
C LEU A 252 9.44 -14.39 9.73
N TYR A 253 9.37 -14.38 8.40
CA TYR A 253 8.67 -15.40 7.63
C TYR A 253 9.26 -16.80 7.84
N ILE A 254 10.59 -16.93 7.75
CA ILE A 254 11.28 -18.21 7.99
C ILE A 254 11.07 -18.67 9.45
N TYR A 255 11.20 -17.74 10.40
CA TYR A 255 10.94 -18.03 11.81
C TYR A 255 9.51 -18.51 12.04
N GLU A 256 8.50 -17.86 11.45
CA GLU A 256 7.11 -18.23 11.65
C GLU A 256 6.80 -19.60 11.05
N ILE A 257 7.22 -19.90 9.83
CA ILE A 257 6.97 -21.20 9.20
C ILE A 257 7.65 -22.35 9.94
N THR A 258 8.81 -22.12 10.55
CA THR A 258 9.51 -23.16 11.31
C THR A 258 8.91 -23.41 12.69
N ASN A 259 8.01 -22.54 13.17
CA ASN A 259 7.34 -22.63 14.46
C ASN A 259 5.80 -22.78 14.34
N VAL A 260 5.28 -23.02 13.13
CA VAL A 260 3.88 -23.38 12.82
C VAL A 260 3.75 -24.90 12.78
#